data_AF-A0AAF0M605-F1
#
_entry.id   AF-A0AAF0M605-F1
#
_cell.length_a   1.000
_cell.length_b   1.000
_cell.length_c   1.000
_cell.angle_alpha   90.00
_cell.angle_beta   90.00
_cell.angle_gamma   90.00
#
_symmetry.space_group_name_H-M   'P 1'
#
loop_
_entity.id
_entity.type
_entity.pdbx_description
1 polymer ?
#
loop_
_entity_poly.entity_id
_entity_poly.type
_entity_poly.pdbx_seq_one_letter_code
_entity_poly.pdbx_strand_id
1 'polypeptide(L)'
;MPLARPRDGVRPIEAGDRRPRSALARAVAHEAVGAVLALVLAMVALRHVLATARVTLLWYDGDSVLLPLVARSIALGQPFEWAMSPALFFFPELPVYLATAAVTTTPQQALALNGVLVLLAVYALVRAAANELMPSAARPARVAVSVIAVVLLTMLVLTESSATATSLELASLLLTTTYYYGAVLAMLGTAVLVLRAVRTGRASVPVLVTLGLVAALSTASNPLYVPWSAAPVVVTLALLALARRVPWRPAVWVAATLTLGAVVGYLLRIPLRPFVSLDPSTYVHPEQAGATAAFFASLTDDRAASAAGDAGLLLMLLGVLLSAGGTVWAWRARTSRTVLVATALPLVTIVAVSVGVVVAGSETPRYLEPVVAMPLLAVVAVCELTRTAVRRTRVHRPVRGLRTALAVAAAAVLVLGVAVTPGTVRAVAVAQYTPVTCLDRWVDAQRSDGRDPVGVGQFWTVRPLAAYAEQDVRLLQVRDSFDTYPWLVDLGAYRDARPDYVVIGSGDVWTTPVEDSLGRPATITHCTGYDVYDYAGTRGAEVLRQRVVGSAEQILRDRGF
;
A
#
# COMPACT_ATOMS: atom_id res chain seq x y z
N MET A 1 45.10 52.95 -57.33
CA MET A 1 44.94 52.61 -55.90
C MET A 1 43.47 52.32 -55.64
N PRO A 2 43.15 51.33 -54.79
CA PRO A 2 42.10 50.34 -55.11
C PRO A 2 40.76 50.58 -54.39
N LEU A 3 39.67 50.17 -55.07
CA LEU A 3 38.37 49.89 -54.47
C LEU A 3 38.20 48.37 -54.39
N ALA A 4 38.07 47.83 -53.18
CA ALA A 4 37.78 46.41 -52.94
C ALA A 4 36.51 46.27 -52.07
N ARG A 5 35.55 45.47 -52.59
CA ARG A 5 34.29 45.09 -51.94
C ARG A 5 34.53 44.20 -50.70
N PRO A 6 33.74 44.32 -49.62
CA PRO A 6 33.61 43.26 -48.62
C PRO A 6 32.66 42.16 -49.10
N ARG A 7 33.11 40.91 -48.94
CA ARG A 7 32.40 39.66 -49.24
C ARG A 7 31.30 39.36 -48.23
N ASP A 8 30.22 38.77 -48.73
CA ASP A 8 29.21 38.03 -47.97
C ASP A 8 29.87 36.95 -47.09
N GLY A 9 29.66 37.07 -45.78
CA GLY A 9 30.05 36.09 -44.78
C GLY A 9 28.81 35.36 -44.25
N VAL A 10 28.40 34.31 -44.95
CA VAL A 10 27.47 33.29 -44.43
C VAL A 10 28.12 32.66 -43.19
N ARG A 11 27.52 32.86 -42.01
CA ARG A 11 27.90 32.14 -40.79
C ARG A 11 27.57 30.66 -40.97
N PRO A 12 28.51 29.73 -40.72
CA PRO A 12 28.18 28.32 -40.70
C PRO A 12 27.23 28.04 -39.53
N ILE A 13 26.16 27.30 -39.81
CA ILE A 13 25.38 26.62 -38.78
C ILE A 13 26.31 25.56 -38.19
N GLU A 14 26.94 25.86 -37.05
CA GLU A 14 27.74 24.87 -36.33
C GLU A 14 26.84 23.71 -35.89
N ALA A 15 27.27 22.54 -36.33
CA ALA A 15 26.61 21.28 -36.18
C ALA A 15 26.61 20.80 -34.72
N GLY A 16 25.45 20.31 -34.28
CA GLY A 16 25.35 19.13 -33.41
C GLY A 16 26.06 19.18 -32.07
N ASP A 17 25.41 19.81 -31.10
CA ASP A 17 25.73 19.81 -29.67
C ASP A 17 25.72 18.37 -29.09
N ARG A 18 26.78 17.59 -29.37
CA ARG A 18 27.01 16.27 -28.78
C ARG A 18 27.36 16.49 -27.31
N ARG A 19 26.35 16.45 -26.43
CA ARG A 19 26.55 16.38 -24.98
C ARG A 19 27.68 15.38 -24.67
N PRO A 20 28.74 15.78 -23.96
CA PRO A 20 29.89 14.92 -23.75
C PRO A 20 29.46 13.65 -23.02
N ARG A 21 29.81 12.48 -23.55
CA ARG A 21 29.48 11.15 -23.00
C ARG A 21 29.74 11.04 -21.48
N SER A 22 30.72 11.78 -20.95
CA SER A 22 31.06 11.86 -19.52
C SER A 22 30.00 12.54 -18.63
N ALA A 23 29.17 13.43 -19.16
CA ALA A 23 28.06 14.05 -18.42
C ALA A 23 26.87 13.08 -18.29
N LEU A 24 26.60 12.30 -19.34
CA LEU A 24 25.58 11.24 -19.32
C LEU A 24 25.99 10.11 -18.36
N ALA A 25 27.24 9.65 -18.43
CA ALA A 25 27.75 8.61 -17.53
C ALA A 25 27.62 9.02 -16.05
N ARG A 26 28.04 10.24 -15.68
CA ARG A 26 27.86 10.77 -14.32
C ARG A 26 26.39 10.91 -13.93
N ALA A 27 25.52 11.29 -14.87
CA ALA A 27 24.09 11.38 -14.62
C ALA A 27 23.48 10.02 -14.26
N VAL A 28 23.79 9.00 -15.05
CA VAL A 28 23.35 7.62 -14.84
C VAL A 28 23.90 7.08 -13.52
N ALA A 29 25.18 7.32 -13.22
CA ALA A 29 25.79 6.88 -11.97
C ALA A 29 25.08 7.42 -10.72
N HIS A 30 24.70 8.70 -10.68
CA HIS A 30 24.00 9.25 -9.53
C HIS A 30 22.59 8.68 -9.35
N GLU A 31 21.84 8.46 -10.44
CA GLU A 31 20.52 7.84 -10.34
C GLU A 31 20.64 6.38 -9.94
N ALA A 32 21.65 5.66 -10.45
CA ALA A 32 21.95 4.28 -10.06
C ALA A 32 22.28 4.16 -8.56
N VAL A 33 23.14 5.04 -8.02
CA VAL A 33 23.43 5.07 -6.58
C VAL A 33 22.16 5.31 -5.75
N GLY A 34 21.31 6.24 -6.19
CA GLY A 34 20.02 6.49 -5.53
C GLY A 34 19.10 5.28 -5.53
N ALA A 35 18.97 4.61 -6.67
CA ALA A 35 18.15 3.41 -6.82
C ALA A 35 18.69 2.23 -5.99
N VAL A 36 20.02 2.04 -5.95
CA VAL A 36 20.66 1.01 -5.13
C VAL A 36 20.45 1.28 -3.65
N LEU A 37 20.60 2.53 -3.19
CA LEU A 37 20.31 2.89 -1.79
C LEU A 37 18.84 2.65 -1.44
N ALA A 38 17.91 2.99 -2.33
CA ALA A 38 16.49 2.70 -2.13
C ALA A 38 16.19 1.20 -2.05
N LEU A 39 16.82 0.39 -2.93
CA LEU A 39 16.72 -1.06 -2.90
C LEU A 39 17.24 -1.63 -1.58
N VAL A 40 18.41 -1.17 -1.13
CA VAL A 40 18.99 -1.61 0.15
C VAL A 40 18.09 -1.25 1.34
N LEU A 41 17.54 -0.04 1.37
CA LEU A 41 16.59 0.38 2.41
C LEU A 41 15.31 -0.47 2.38
N ALA A 42 14.80 -0.81 1.20
CA ALA A 42 13.67 -1.72 1.05
C ALA A 42 13.98 -3.13 1.56
N MET A 43 15.20 -3.64 1.30
CA MET A 43 15.66 -4.93 1.83
C MET A 43 15.82 -4.92 3.35
N VAL A 44 16.27 -3.81 3.93
CA VAL A 44 16.36 -3.65 5.40
C VAL A 44 14.96 -3.61 6.03
N ALA A 45 14.02 -2.87 5.44
CA ALA A 45 12.63 -2.84 5.87
C ALA A 45 12.00 -4.23 5.81
N LEU A 46 12.16 -4.95 4.69
CA LEU A 46 11.68 -6.32 4.54
C LEU A 46 12.33 -7.25 5.58
N ARG A 47 13.65 -7.20 5.76
CA ARG A 47 14.35 -8.02 6.75
C ARG A 47 13.75 -7.87 8.14
N HIS A 48 13.46 -6.63 8.54
CA HIS A 48 12.89 -6.31 9.83
C HIS A 48 11.48 -6.88 9.99
N VAL A 49 10.62 -6.73 8.98
CA VAL A 49 9.29 -7.36 8.97
C VAL A 49 9.42 -8.88 9.11
N LEU A 50 10.36 -9.51 8.37
CA LEU A 50 10.62 -10.96 8.47
C LEU A 50 11.26 -11.39 9.80
N ALA A 51 11.88 -10.47 10.55
CA ALA A 51 12.53 -10.76 11.83
C ALA A 51 11.59 -10.70 13.02
N THR A 52 10.40 -10.13 12.84
CA THR A 52 9.48 -9.77 13.92
C THR A 52 8.14 -10.47 13.74
N ALA A 53 7.23 -10.33 14.71
CA ALA A 53 5.88 -10.88 14.61
C ALA A 53 5.07 -10.24 13.47
N ARG A 54 5.54 -9.11 12.93
CA ARG A 54 4.98 -8.43 11.75
C ARG A 54 4.94 -9.32 10.50
N VAL A 55 5.79 -10.35 10.42
CA VAL A 55 5.76 -11.33 9.32
C VAL A 55 4.40 -12.03 9.20
N THR A 56 3.68 -12.18 10.31
CA THR A 56 2.32 -12.75 10.31
C THR A 56 1.38 -11.90 9.46
N LEU A 57 1.45 -10.58 9.55
CA LEU A 57 0.70 -9.71 8.65
C LEU A 57 1.18 -9.85 7.21
N LEU A 58 2.48 -9.86 6.95
CA LEU A 58 2.97 -9.94 5.56
C LEU A 58 2.54 -11.23 4.85
N TRP A 59 2.58 -12.37 5.53
CA TRP A 59 2.41 -13.68 4.90
C TRP A 59 1.16 -14.44 5.30
N TYR A 60 0.68 -14.33 6.53
CA TYR A 60 -0.30 -15.30 7.06
C TYR A 60 -1.65 -14.69 7.43
N ASP A 61 -1.76 -13.37 7.47
CA ASP A 61 -3.01 -12.69 7.74
C ASP A 61 -4.02 -12.93 6.61
N GLY A 62 -5.27 -13.14 7.01
CA GLY A 62 -6.38 -13.41 6.09
C GLY A 62 -6.53 -12.33 5.02
N ASP A 63 -6.40 -11.06 5.38
CA ASP A 63 -6.49 -9.96 4.42
C ASP A 63 -5.32 -10.01 3.42
N SER A 64 -4.09 -10.15 3.92
CA SER A 64 -2.86 -10.17 3.11
C SER A 64 -2.84 -11.25 2.03
N VAL A 65 -3.40 -12.42 2.35
CA VAL A 65 -3.43 -13.54 1.40
C VAL A 65 -4.56 -13.46 0.37
N LEU A 66 -5.33 -12.36 0.32
CA LEU A 66 -6.35 -12.14 -0.72
C LEU A 66 -5.79 -12.27 -2.13
N LEU A 67 -4.73 -11.51 -2.46
CA LEU A 67 -4.21 -11.53 -3.83
C LEU A 67 -3.62 -12.90 -4.21
N PRO A 68 -2.92 -13.63 -3.31
CA PRO A 68 -2.63 -15.06 -3.49
C PRO A 68 -3.86 -15.91 -3.81
N LEU A 69 -4.96 -15.76 -3.06
CA LEU A 69 -6.19 -16.53 -3.28
C LEU A 69 -6.86 -16.18 -4.61
N VAL A 70 -6.83 -14.91 -5.03
CA VAL A 70 -7.31 -14.48 -6.36
C VAL A 70 -6.47 -15.12 -7.46
N ALA A 71 -5.15 -15.10 -7.33
CA ALA A 71 -4.27 -15.75 -8.30
C ALA A 71 -4.50 -17.27 -8.37
N ARG A 72 -4.75 -17.91 -7.21
CA ARG A 72 -5.13 -19.32 -7.13
C ARG A 72 -6.47 -19.61 -7.81
N SER A 73 -7.51 -18.82 -7.55
CA SER A 73 -8.82 -18.94 -8.21
C SER A 73 -8.71 -18.87 -9.74
N ILE A 74 -7.92 -17.91 -10.25
CA ILE A 74 -7.61 -17.79 -11.68
C ILE A 74 -6.87 -19.04 -12.20
N ALA A 75 -5.85 -19.52 -11.48
CA ALA A 75 -5.09 -20.70 -11.87
C ALA A 75 -5.95 -21.99 -11.90
N LEU A 76 -6.92 -22.09 -11.00
CA LEU A 76 -7.88 -23.19 -10.93
C LEU A 76 -9.02 -23.08 -11.96
N GLY A 77 -9.10 -21.98 -12.70
CA GLY A 77 -10.17 -21.76 -13.68
C GLY A 77 -11.56 -21.62 -13.06
N GLN A 78 -11.63 -21.16 -11.80
CA GLN A 78 -12.91 -20.94 -11.12
C GLN A 78 -13.69 -19.80 -11.79
N PRO A 79 -15.04 -19.85 -11.79
CA PRO A 79 -15.85 -18.71 -12.16
C PRO A 79 -15.46 -17.49 -11.32
N PHE A 80 -15.21 -16.35 -11.94
CA PHE A 80 -14.76 -15.17 -11.21
C PHE A 80 -15.95 -14.48 -10.53
N GLU A 81 -16.37 -15.01 -9.38
CA GLU A 81 -17.57 -14.59 -8.64
C GLU A 81 -17.17 -14.07 -7.25
N TRP A 82 -16.15 -13.20 -7.24
CA TRP A 82 -15.53 -12.72 -6.01
C TRP A 82 -16.40 -11.74 -5.24
N ALA A 83 -16.60 -12.00 -3.95
CA ALA A 83 -17.25 -11.12 -3.00
C ALA A 83 -16.19 -10.27 -2.27
N MET A 84 -15.73 -9.18 -2.89
CA MET A 84 -14.68 -8.29 -2.38
C MET A 84 -15.16 -7.31 -1.30
N SER A 85 -14.22 -6.69 -0.60
CA SER A 85 -14.49 -5.51 0.23
C SER A 85 -14.89 -4.30 -0.64
N PRO A 86 -15.24 -3.13 -0.07
CA PRO A 86 -15.34 -1.90 -0.85
C PRO A 86 -14.07 -1.57 -1.63
N ALA A 87 -12.90 -2.04 -1.22
CA ALA A 87 -11.73 -2.06 -2.06
C ALA A 87 -11.73 -3.33 -2.94
N LEU A 88 -11.72 -3.12 -4.26
CA LEU A 88 -11.66 -4.15 -5.29
C LEU A 88 -10.21 -4.51 -5.69
N PHE A 89 -9.24 -3.67 -5.31
CA PHE A 89 -7.80 -3.88 -5.50
C PHE A 89 -7.31 -4.07 -6.94
N PHE A 90 -8.17 -3.90 -7.96
CA PHE A 90 -7.78 -4.09 -9.36
C PHE A 90 -6.77 -3.06 -9.87
N PHE A 91 -6.57 -1.94 -9.17
CA PHE A 91 -5.56 -0.93 -9.51
C PHE A 91 -4.91 -0.30 -8.27
N PRO A 92 -3.56 -0.20 -8.22
CA PRO A 92 -2.57 -1.00 -8.97
C PRO A 92 -2.27 -2.37 -8.35
N GLU A 93 -2.87 -2.73 -7.20
CA GLU A 93 -2.36 -3.80 -6.35
C GLU A 93 -2.41 -5.20 -6.99
N LEU A 94 -3.57 -5.61 -7.51
CA LEU A 94 -3.73 -6.91 -8.15
C LEU A 94 -2.79 -7.08 -9.36
N PRO A 95 -2.68 -6.14 -10.33
CA PRO A 95 -1.71 -6.24 -11.41
C PRO A 95 -0.26 -6.38 -10.94
N VAL A 96 0.14 -5.62 -9.91
CA VAL A 96 1.51 -5.71 -9.37
C VAL A 96 1.74 -7.07 -8.72
N TYR A 97 0.78 -7.59 -7.96
CA TYR A 97 0.88 -8.92 -7.38
C TYR A 97 0.93 -10.02 -8.43
N LEU A 98 0.07 -9.98 -9.45
CA LEU A 98 0.11 -10.97 -10.54
C LEU A 98 1.45 -10.96 -11.29
N ALA A 99 2.05 -9.77 -11.48
CA ALA A 99 3.37 -9.64 -12.07
C ALA A 99 4.48 -10.25 -11.19
N THR A 100 4.40 -10.12 -9.86
CA THR A 100 5.38 -10.74 -8.96
C THR A 100 5.16 -12.25 -8.84
N ALA A 101 3.90 -12.69 -8.78
CA ALA A 101 3.54 -14.11 -8.78
C ALA A 101 4.02 -14.82 -10.06
N ALA A 102 3.97 -14.15 -11.23
CA ALA A 102 4.43 -14.73 -12.49
C ALA A 102 5.94 -15.00 -12.57
N VAL A 103 6.76 -14.39 -11.70
CA VAL A 103 8.23 -14.55 -11.67
C VAL A 103 8.74 -15.20 -10.38
N THR A 104 7.85 -15.73 -9.55
CA THR A 104 8.17 -16.40 -8.28
C THR A 104 7.48 -17.75 -8.20
N THR A 105 7.90 -18.61 -7.27
CA THR A 105 7.37 -19.98 -7.15
C THR A 105 6.38 -20.16 -6.01
N THR A 106 6.43 -19.29 -4.99
CA THR A 106 5.53 -19.37 -3.83
C THR A 106 4.86 -18.03 -3.55
N PRO A 107 3.68 -18.01 -2.90
CA PRO A 107 3.03 -16.76 -2.54
C PRO A 107 3.89 -15.90 -1.60
N GLN A 108 4.66 -16.48 -0.68
CA GLN A 108 5.57 -15.73 0.20
C GLN A 108 6.64 -14.96 -0.58
N GLN A 109 7.21 -15.58 -1.62
CA GLN A 109 8.16 -14.93 -2.52
C GLN A 109 7.50 -13.79 -3.29
N ALA A 110 6.29 -14.02 -3.85
CA ALA A 110 5.53 -13.02 -4.58
C ALA A 110 5.20 -11.80 -3.71
N LEU A 111 4.78 -12.03 -2.46
CA LEU A 111 4.46 -11.00 -1.46
C LEU A 111 5.71 -10.21 -1.05
N ALA A 112 6.82 -10.89 -0.78
CA ALA A 112 8.09 -10.23 -0.43
C ALA A 112 8.62 -9.35 -1.58
N LEU A 113 8.58 -9.85 -2.82
CA LEU A 113 8.97 -9.09 -4.00
C LEU A 113 8.03 -7.88 -4.22
N ASN A 114 6.72 -8.07 -4.02
CA ASN A 114 5.74 -6.99 -4.12
C ASN A 114 6.09 -5.84 -3.15
N GLY A 115 6.30 -6.14 -1.87
CA GLY A 115 6.67 -5.13 -0.87
C GLY A 115 7.94 -4.36 -1.24
N VAL A 116 8.97 -5.03 -1.77
CA VAL A 116 10.20 -4.36 -2.26
C VAL A 116 9.89 -3.43 -3.43
N LEU A 117 9.11 -3.87 -4.42
CA LEU A 117 8.74 -3.05 -5.58
C LEU A 117 7.91 -1.83 -5.17
N VAL A 118 7.03 -1.96 -4.17
CA VAL A 118 6.25 -0.84 -3.65
C VAL A 118 7.14 0.22 -3.02
N LEU A 119 8.11 -0.17 -2.18
CA LEU A 119 9.05 0.80 -1.59
C LEU A 119 9.93 1.48 -2.65
N LEU A 120 10.32 0.77 -3.71
CA LEU A 120 10.99 1.36 -4.87
C LEU A 120 10.09 2.33 -5.64
N ALA A 121 8.79 2.04 -5.76
CA ALA A 121 7.82 2.95 -6.36
C ALA A 121 7.64 4.22 -5.52
N VAL A 122 7.60 4.10 -4.18
CA VAL A 122 7.61 5.26 -3.26
C VAL A 122 8.86 6.10 -3.49
N TYR A 123 10.05 5.48 -3.56
CA TYR A 123 11.29 6.20 -3.90
C TYR A 123 11.16 6.94 -5.24
N ALA A 124 10.67 6.28 -6.29
CA ALA A 124 10.51 6.88 -7.61
C ALA A 124 9.55 8.09 -7.60
N LEU A 125 8.45 8.00 -6.85
CA LEU A 125 7.47 9.09 -6.71
C LEU A 125 8.04 10.26 -5.91
N VAL A 126 8.74 10.00 -4.81
CA VAL A 126 9.45 11.03 -4.04
C VAL A 126 10.55 11.67 -4.89
N ARG A 127 11.27 10.87 -5.68
CA ARG A 127 12.28 11.34 -6.65
C ARG A 127 11.67 12.23 -7.71
N ALA A 128 10.46 11.92 -8.18
CA ALA A 128 9.70 12.77 -9.09
C ALA A 128 9.26 14.08 -8.40
N ALA A 129 8.78 14.02 -7.16
CA ALA A 129 8.44 15.21 -6.37
C ALA A 129 9.66 16.13 -6.19
N ALA A 130 10.84 15.57 -5.88
CA ALA A 130 12.09 16.33 -5.78
C ALA A 130 12.50 17.01 -7.10
N ASN A 131 12.15 16.42 -8.27
CA ASN A 131 12.37 17.06 -9.56
C ASN A 131 11.45 18.27 -9.78
N GLU A 132 10.21 18.21 -9.32
CA GLU A 132 9.27 19.33 -9.41
C GLU A 132 9.60 20.41 -8.35
N LEU A 133 10.05 20.02 -7.15
CA LEU A 133 10.31 20.95 -6.06
C LEU A 133 11.65 21.69 -6.17
N MET A 134 12.67 21.03 -6.70
CA MET A 134 14.06 21.53 -6.65
C MET A 134 14.67 21.73 -8.06
N PRO A 135 14.04 22.49 -8.98
CA PRO A 135 14.50 22.60 -10.37
C PRO A 135 15.90 23.21 -10.49
N SER A 136 16.28 24.11 -9.57
CA SER A 136 17.61 24.73 -9.53
C SER A 136 18.65 23.93 -8.72
N ALA A 137 18.31 22.74 -8.23
CA ALA A 137 19.23 21.87 -7.51
C ALA A 137 19.94 20.90 -8.46
N ALA A 138 21.22 20.64 -8.17
CA ALA A 138 21.96 19.62 -8.88
C ALA A 138 21.29 18.25 -8.68
N ARG A 139 21.38 17.37 -9.68
CA ARG A 139 20.82 16.01 -9.63
C ARG A 139 21.22 15.23 -8.34
N PRO A 140 22.48 15.24 -7.87
CA PRO A 140 22.86 14.52 -6.66
C PRO A 140 22.11 15.00 -5.40
N ALA A 141 21.79 16.29 -5.31
CA ALA A 141 21.03 16.82 -4.18
C ALA A 141 19.58 16.34 -4.20
N ARG A 142 18.96 16.25 -5.39
CA ARG A 142 17.61 15.70 -5.55
C ARG A 142 17.57 14.22 -5.18
N VAL A 143 18.56 13.44 -5.63
CA VAL A 143 18.72 12.03 -5.25
C VAL A 143 18.88 11.89 -3.74
N ALA A 144 19.80 12.63 -3.13
CA ALA A 144 20.06 12.55 -1.69
C ALA A 144 18.82 12.86 -0.85
N VAL A 145 18.08 13.93 -1.18
CA VAL A 145 16.84 14.29 -0.46
C VAL A 145 15.76 13.22 -0.65
N SER A 146 15.68 12.58 -1.82
CA SER A 146 14.74 11.48 -2.06
C SER A 146 15.10 10.25 -1.22
N VAL A 147 16.39 9.93 -1.10
CA VAL A 147 16.88 8.86 -0.22
C VAL A 147 16.61 9.19 1.25
N ILE A 148 16.81 10.44 1.69
CA ILE A 148 16.52 10.87 3.09
C ILE A 148 15.04 10.63 3.44
N ALA A 149 14.12 10.91 2.54
CA ALA A 149 12.71 10.62 2.76
C ALA A 149 12.45 9.10 2.89
N VAL A 150 13.07 8.27 2.06
CA VAL A 150 12.96 6.80 2.19
C VAL A 150 13.64 6.28 3.46
N VAL A 151 14.72 6.94 3.93
CA VAL A 151 15.32 6.64 5.24
C VAL A 151 14.31 6.91 6.36
N LEU A 152 13.58 8.03 6.33
CA LEU A 152 12.52 8.30 7.32
C LEU A 152 11.46 7.18 7.33
N LEU A 153 10.98 6.78 6.15
CA LEU A 153 10.02 5.67 6.03
C LEU A 153 10.61 4.36 6.58
N THR A 154 11.86 4.04 6.23
CA THR A 154 12.54 2.83 6.71
C THR A 154 12.70 2.85 8.22
N MET A 155 13.07 4.00 8.81
CA MET A 155 13.19 4.15 10.26
C MET A 155 11.84 3.95 10.96
N LEU A 156 10.73 4.41 10.38
CA LEU A 156 9.40 4.10 10.90
C LEU A 156 9.14 2.57 10.85
N VAL A 157 9.39 1.90 9.72
CA VAL A 157 9.24 0.44 9.62
C VAL A 157 10.07 -0.30 10.68
N LEU A 158 11.31 0.14 10.92
CA LEU A 158 12.20 -0.46 11.94
C LEU A 158 11.67 -0.34 13.38
N THR A 159 10.68 0.52 13.62
CA THR A 159 10.05 0.65 14.93
C THR A 159 8.83 -0.26 15.11
N GLU A 160 8.39 -0.96 14.06
CA GLU A 160 7.12 -1.70 14.02
C GLU A 160 7.35 -3.21 14.07
N SER A 161 6.67 -3.93 14.96
CA SER A 161 6.97 -5.35 15.21
C SER A 161 5.77 -6.23 15.56
N SER A 162 4.58 -5.66 15.78
CA SER A 162 3.38 -6.36 16.21
C SER A 162 2.77 -7.22 15.09
N ALA A 163 2.10 -8.32 15.45
CA ALA A 163 1.40 -9.19 14.49
C ALA A 163 0.02 -8.67 14.05
N THR A 164 -0.40 -7.49 14.51
CA THR A 164 -1.77 -6.97 14.30
C THR A 164 -1.78 -5.72 13.43
N ALA A 165 -2.75 -5.65 12.53
CA ALA A 165 -3.02 -4.45 11.75
C ALA A 165 -3.79 -3.38 12.54
N THR A 166 -4.31 -3.73 13.72
CA THR A 166 -5.02 -2.83 14.62
C THR A 166 -4.03 -2.16 15.57
N SER A 167 -3.09 -1.40 15.00
CA SER A 167 -2.08 -0.66 15.75
C SER A 167 -1.64 0.60 15.00
N LEU A 168 -0.92 1.51 15.67
CA LEU A 168 -0.28 2.68 15.03
C LEU A 168 1.05 2.33 14.34
N GLU A 169 1.26 1.06 14.01
CA GLU A 169 2.35 0.59 13.16
C GLU A 169 1.89 0.68 11.69
N LEU A 170 2.04 1.85 11.08
CA LEU A 170 1.44 2.17 9.79
C LEU A 170 2.42 2.02 8.61
N ALA A 171 3.72 2.20 8.82
CA ALA A 171 4.70 2.28 7.74
C ALA A 171 4.98 0.92 7.09
N SER A 172 4.99 -0.15 7.87
CA SER A 172 5.20 -1.51 7.37
C SER A 172 4.03 -2.03 6.53
N LEU A 173 2.83 -1.44 6.68
CA LEU A 173 1.65 -1.79 5.87
C LEU A 173 1.88 -1.52 4.38
N LEU A 174 2.76 -0.57 4.02
CA LEU A 174 3.15 -0.35 2.63
C LEU A 174 3.83 -1.57 1.99
N LEU A 175 4.37 -2.51 2.78
CA LEU A 175 4.94 -3.76 2.26
C LEU A 175 3.89 -4.86 2.08
N THR A 176 2.70 -4.69 2.65
CA THR A 176 1.68 -5.73 2.78
C THR A 176 0.56 -5.49 1.76
N THR A 177 0.26 -6.51 0.95
CA THR A 177 -0.84 -6.45 -0.02
C THR A 177 -2.18 -6.27 0.66
N THR A 178 -3.09 -5.53 0.01
CA THR A 178 -4.44 -5.21 0.51
C THR A 178 -4.53 -4.25 1.69
N TYR A 179 -3.38 -3.85 2.26
CA TYR A 179 -3.29 -2.72 3.19
C TYR A 179 -2.96 -1.44 2.42
N TYR A 180 -3.78 -1.17 1.41
CA TYR A 180 -3.95 0.13 0.75
C TYR A 180 -2.70 0.82 0.18
N TYR A 181 -1.58 0.13 0.01
CA TYR A 181 -0.39 0.71 -0.61
C TYR A 181 -0.70 1.26 -2.01
N GLY A 182 -1.67 0.67 -2.73
CA GLY A 182 -2.12 1.15 -4.03
C GLY A 182 -2.69 2.57 -3.98
N ALA A 183 -3.48 2.87 -2.95
CA ALA A 183 -4.01 4.20 -2.70
C ALA A 183 -2.90 5.18 -2.28
N VAL A 184 -1.90 4.72 -1.50
CA VAL A 184 -0.72 5.52 -1.14
C VAL A 184 0.09 5.92 -2.38
N LEU A 185 0.38 4.97 -3.28
CA LEU A 185 1.09 5.25 -4.53
C LEU A 185 0.31 6.22 -5.42
N ALA A 186 -1.01 6.04 -5.54
CA ALA A 186 -1.88 6.95 -6.30
C ALA A 186 -1.89 8.36 -5.68
N MET A 187 -1.90 8.46 -4.35
CA MET A 187 -1.84 9.72 -3.61
C MET A 187 -0.53 10.48 -3.87
N LEU A 188 0.61 9.80 -3.76
CA LEU A 188 1.92 10.39 -4.04
C LEU A 188 2.07 10.77 -5.53
N GLY A 189 1.59 9.93 -6.44
CA GLY A 189 1.55 10.22 -7.88
C GLY A 189 0.69 11.43 -8.22
N THR A 190 -0.48 11.54 -7.60
CA THR A 190 -1.38 12.70 -7.69
C THR A 190 -0.66 13.96 -7.24
N ALA A 191 0.01 13.92 -6.09
CA ALA A 191 0.79 15.06 -5.58
C ALA A 191 1.88 15.49 -6.58
N VAL A 192 2.64 14.56 -7.18
CA VAL A 192 3.65 14.89 -8.21
C VAL A 192 3.05 15.62 -9.41
N LEU A 193 1.92 15.14 -9.92
CA LEU A 193 1.23 15.75 -11.06
C LEU A 193 0.72 17.16 -10.73
N VAL A 194 0.17 17.34 -9.53
CA VAL A 194 -0.27 18.65 -9.01
C VAL A 194 0.92 19.61 -8.90
N LEU A 195 2.04 19.15 -8.32
CA LEU A 195 3.26 19.96 -8.19
C LEU A 195 3.80 20.40 -9.56
N ARG A 196 3.74 19.52 -10.57
CA ARG A 196 4.10 19.86 -11.95
C ARG A 196 3.19 20.95 -12.54
N ALA A 197 1.87 20.83 -12.38
CA ALA A 197 0.93 21.82 -12.89
C ALA A 197 1.14 23.19 -12.21
N VAL A 198 1.38 23.20 -10.89
CA VAL A 198 1.66 24.41 -10.11
C VAL A 198 2.99 25.05 -10.52
N ARG A 199 4.05 24.25 -10.72
CA ARG A 199 5.38 24.74 -11.12
C ARG A 199 5.35 25.39 -12.50
N THR A 200 4.73 24.73 -13.46
CA THR A 200 4.66 25.21 -14.85
C THR A 200 3.62 26.32 -15.03
N GLY A 201 2.73 26.50 -14.04
CA GLY A 201 1.61 27.44 -14.11
C GLY A 201 0.58 27.05 -15.18
N ARG A 202 0.63 25.82 -15.70
CA ARG A 202 -0.23 25.30 -16.76
C ARG A 202 -0.64 23.87 -16.42
N ALA A 203 -1.93 23.59 -16.54
CA ALA A 203 -2.45 22.23 -16.49
C ALA A 203 -2.44 21.66 -17.91
N SER A 204 -1.31 21.09 -18.34
CA SER A 204 -1.19 20.54 -19.69
C SER A 204 -2.11 19.33 -19.87
N VAL A 205 -2.59 19.10 -21.10
CA VAL A 205 -3.48 17.98 -21.43
C VAL A 205 -2.91 16.63 -20.94
N PRO A 206 -1.62 16.29 -21.14
CA PRO A 206 -1.09 15.02 -20.62
C PRO A 206 -1.20 14.91 -19.09
N VAL A 207 -0.94 16.00 -18.35
CA VAL A 207 -1.05 16.00 -16.89
C VAL A 207 -2.50 15.79 -16.46
N LEU A 208 -3.45 16.48 -17.11
CA LEU A 208 -4.87 16.34 -16.79
C LEU A 208 -5.41 14.95 -17.14
N VAL A 209 -5.04 14.39 -18.29
CA VAL A 209 -5.44 13.03 -18.68
C VAL A 209 -4.89 12.01 -17.69
N THR A 210 -3.59 12.06 -17.38
CA THR A 210 -3.01 11.13 -16.39
C THR A 210 -3.65 11.29 -15.01
N LEU A 211 -3.88 12.51 -14.56
CA LEU A 211 -4.52 12.79 -13.28
C LEU A 211 -5.96 12.26 -13.23
N GLY A 212 -6.74 12.47 -14.29
CA GLY A 212 -8.11 11.98 -14.41
C GLY A 212 -8.17 10.44 -14.44
N LEU A 213 -7.24 9.79 -15.16
CA LEU A 213 -7.13 8.33 -15.19
C LEU A 213 -6.73 7.74 -13.83
N VAL A 214 -5.74 8.33 -13.16
CA VAL A 214 -5.35 7.91 -11.80
C VAL A 214 -6.54 8.07 -10.86
N ALA A 215 -7.23 9.21 -10.88
CA ALA A 215 -8.39 9.42 -10.03
C ALA A 215 -9.54 8.43 -10.32
N ALA A 216 -9.87 8.21 -11.60
CA ALA A 216 -10.93 7.29 -11.97
C ALA A 216 -10.61 5.84 -11.59
N LEU A 217 -9.43 5.34 -11.96
CA LEU A 217 -9.01 3.96 -11.68
C LEU A 217 -8.81 3.73 -10.18
N SER A 218 -8.18 4.68 -9.47
CA SER A 218 -7.97 4.56 -8.03
C SER A 218 -9.28 4.66 -7.26
N THR A 219 -10.20 5.58 -7.58
CA THR A 219 -11.52 5.63 -6.91
C THR A 219 -12.36 4.39 -7.22
N ALA A 220 -12.34 3.91 -8.46
CA ALA A 220 -13.07 2.70 -8.83
C ALA A 220 -12.52 1.47 -8.08
N SER A 221 -11.19 1.35 -7.98
CA SER A 221 -10.51 0.27 -7.24
C SER A 221 -10.69 0.40 -5.73
N ASN A 222 -10.46 1.58 -5.17
CA ASN A 222 -10.52 1.85 -3.74
C ASN A 222 -11.05 3.27 -3.46
N PRO A 223 -12.26 3.40 -2.88
CA PRO A 223 -12.88 4.70 -2.66
C PRO A 223 -12.13 5.56 -1.65
N LEU A 224 -11.22 5.00 -0.82
CA LEU A 224 -10.36 5.75 0.10
C LEU A 224 -9.43 6.74 -0.62
N TYR A 225 -9.17 6.55 -1.92
CA TYR A 225 -8.43 7.53 -2.73
C TYR A 225 -9.01 8.95 -2.61
N VAL A 226 -10.34 9.07 -2.49
CA VAL A 226 -11.01 10.38 -2.41
C VAL A 226 -10.66 11.11 -1.11
N PRO A 227 -10.93 10.58 0.09
CA PRO A 227 -10.56 11.24 1.34
C PRO A 227 -9.05 11.32 1.58
N TRP A 228 -8.25 10.40 1.03
CA TRP A 228 -6.79 10.43 1.19
C TRP A 228 -6.09 11.41 0.26
N SER A 229 -6.56 11.56 -0.98
CA SER A 229 -5.86 12.31 -2.01
C SER A 229 -6.71 13.37 -2.69
N ALA A 230 -7.77 12.99 -3.40
CA ALA A 230 -8.50 13.93 -4.26
C ALA A 230 -9.08 15.11 -3.46
N ALA A 231 -9.77 14.85 -2.36
CA ALA A 231 -10.36 15.89 -1.53
C ALA A 231 -9.31 16.78 -0.85
N PRO A 232 -8.25 16.25 -0.17
CA PRO A 232 -7.18 17.08 0.35
C PRO A 232 -6.49 17.96 -0.69
N VAL A 233 -6.28 17.47 -1.92
CA VAL A 233 -5.72 18.26 -3.02
C VAL A 233 -6.66 19.40 -3.41
N VAL A 234 -7.95 19.11 -3.62
CA VAL A 234 -8.96 20.14 -3.96
C VAL A 234 -9.01 21.22 -2.88
N VAL A 235 -9.07 20.83 -1.61
CA VAL A 235 -9.09 21.75 -0.46
C VAL A 235 -7.80 22.59 -0.41
N THR A 236 -6.63 21.97 -0.55
CA THR A 236 -5.34 22.68 -0.51
C THR A 236 -5.24 23.71 -1.63
N LEU A 237 -5.63 23.35 -2.85
CA LEU A 237 -5.60 24.26 -3.99
C LEU A 237 -6.63 25.38 -3.85
N ALA A 238 -7.83 25.09 -3.34
CA ALA A 238 -8.86 26.09 -3.10
C ALA A 238 -8.40 27.12 -2.06
N LEU A 239 -7.88 26.67 -0.92
CA LEU A 239 -7.36 27.54 0.14
C LEU A 239 -6.22 28.43 -0.37
N LEU A 240 -5.27 27.86 -1.11
CA LEU A 240 -4.14 28.61 -1.64
C LEU A 240 -4.51 29.54 -2.81
N ALA A 241 -5.52 29.20 -3.61
CA ALA A 241 -6.04 30.07 -4.66
C ALA A 241 -6.83 31.25 -4.06
N LEU A 242 -7.67 31.00 -3.05
CA LEU A 242 -8.41 32.04 -2.31
C LEU A 242 -7.44 33.01 -1.62
N ALA A 243 -6.37 32.48 -1.02
CA ALA A 243 -5.27 33.26 -0.48
C ALA A 243 -4.37 33.93 -1.54
N ARG A 244 -4.69 33.81 -2.83
CA ARG A 244 -3.94 34.35 -3.97
C ARG A 244 -2.47 33.91 -4.03
N ARG A 245 -2.16 32.74 -3.47
CA ARG A 245 -0.81 32.14 -3.47
C ARG A 245 -0.58 31.23 -4.67
N VAL A 246 -1.64 30.67 -5.25
CA VAL A 246 -1.60 29.81 -6.45
C VAL A 246 -2.52 30.41 -7.52
N PRO A 247 -2.16 30.36 -8.83
CA PRO A 247 -3.05 30.82 -9.88
C PRO A 247 -4.34 29.99 -9.92
N TRP A 248 -5.49 30.67 -9.93
CA TRP A 248 -6.79 30.02 -9.85
C TRP A 248 -7.10 29.13 -11.07
N ARG A 249 -6.65 29.49 -12.28
CA ARG A 249 -6.97 28.71 -13.49
C ARG A 249 -6.40 27.28 -13.46
N PRO A 250 -5.09 27.05 -13.27
CA PRO A 250 -4.56 25.69 -13.11
C PRO A 250 -5.16 24.96 -11.90
N ALA A 251 -5.42 25.68 -10.80
CA ALA A 251 -6.04 25.10 -9.62
C ALA A 251 -7.45 24.55 -9.92
N VAL A 252 -8.29 25.32 -10.63
CA VAL A 252 -9.63 24.90 -11.06
C VAL A 252 -9.55 23.72 -12.02
N TRP A 253 -8.67 23.73 -13.01
CA TRP A 253 -8.54 22.61 -13.95
C TRP A 253 -8.12 21.31 -13.26
N VAL A 254 -7.14 21.39 -12.36
CA VAL A 254 -6.69 20.23 -11.57
C VAL A 254 -7.79 19.74 -10.64
N ALA A 255 -8.46 20.64 -9.92
CA ALA A 255 -9.56 20.30 -9.03
C ALA A 255 -10.73 19.66 -9.79
N ALA A 256 -11.18 20.27 -10.89
CA ALA A 256 -12.24 19.74 -11.73
C ALA A 256 -11.88 18.37 -12.30
N THR A 257 -10.63 18.16 -12.73
CA THR A 257 -10.17 16.87 -13.26
C THR A 257 -10.19 15.77 -12.19
N LEU A 258 -9.76 16.09 -10.96
CA LEU A 258 -9.82 15.14 -9.84
C LEU A 258 -11.26 14.80 -9.46
N THR A 259 -12.12 15.81 -9.37
CA THR A 259 -13.54 15.62 -9.07
C THR A 259 -14.23 14.79 -10.14
N LEU A 260 -14.05 15.14 -11.42
CA LEU A 260 -14.63 14.39 -12.54
C LEU A 260 -14.07 12.97 -12.62
N GLY A 261 -12.75 12.79 -12.43
CA GLY A 261 -12.12 11.48 -12.37
C GLY A 261 -12.71 10.62 -11.25
N ALA A 262 -12.83 11.16 -10.03
CA ALA A 262 -13.45 10.45 -8.91
C ALA A 262 -14.93 10.11 -9.17
N VAL A 263 -15.71 11.03 -9.76
CA VAL A 263 -17.10 10.77 -10.17
C VAL A 263 -17.16 9.63 -11.18
N VAL A 264 -16.32 9.66 -12.22
CA VAL A 264 -16.20 8.55 -13.18
C VAL A 264 -15.81 7.25 -12.47
N GLY A 265 -14.90 7.31 -11.50
CA GLY A 265 -14.53 6.16 -10.68
C GLY A 265 -15.72 5.55 -9.92
N TYR A 266 -16.56 6.38 -9.28
CA TYR A 266 -17.79 5.90 -8.64
C TYR A 266 -18.80 5.35 -9.65
N LEU A 267 -18.92 5.95 -10.84
CA LEU A 267 -19.79 5.44 -11.90
C LEU A 267 -19.31 4.07 -12.41
N LEU A 268 -18.00 3.88 -12.57
CA LEU A 268 -17.40 2.60 -12.95
C LEU A 268 -17.63 1.50 -11.91
N ARG A 269 -17.95 1.85 -10.66
CA ARG A 269 -18.29 0.87 -9.62
C ARG A 269 -19.72 0.35 -9.71
N ILE A 270 -20.62 1.04 -10.43
CA ILE A 270 -22.01 0.59 -10.62
C ILE A 270 -22.08 -0.79 -11.29
N PRO A 271 -21.41 -1.04 -12.43
CA PRO A 271 -21.39 -2.38 -13.02
C PRO A 271 -20.58 -3.40 -12.19
N LEU A 272 -19.73 -2.94 -11.27
CA LEU A 272 -18.92 -3.79 -10.39
C LEU A 272 -19.62 -4.11 -9.05
N ARG A 273 -20.88 -3.68 -8.86
CA ARG A 273 -21.66 -3.93 -7.64
C ARG A 273 -21.73 -5.40 -7.21
N PRO A 274 -21.89 -6.40 -8.11
CA PRO A 274 -21.91 -7.80 -7.71
C PRO A 274 -20.67 -8.22 -6.90
N PHE A 275 -19.53 -7.59 -7.18
CA PHE A 275 -18.26 -7.87 -6.53
C PHE A 275 -18.07 -7.17 -5.19
N VAL A 276 -18.94 -6.24 -4.77
CA VAL A 276 -18.77 -5.46 -3.53
C VAL A 276 -19.67 -6.00 -2.43
N SER A 277 -19.08 -6.45 -1.32
CA SER A 277 -19.82 -7.15 -0.25
C SER A 277 -20.44 -6.29 0.83
N LEU A 278 -19.98 -5.06 1.01
CA LEU A 278 -20.52 -4.16 2.02
C LEU A 278 -20.89 -2.82 1.40
N ASP A 279 -22.01 -2.29 1.84
CA ASP A 279 -22.40 -0.93 1.52
C ASP A 279 -21.47 0.07 2.22
N PRO A 280 -21.13 1.20 1.58
CA PRO A 280 -20.32 2.25 2.21
C PRO A 280 -20.94 2.81 3.51
N SER A 281 -22.27 2.72 3.68
CA SER A 281 -22.97 3.17 4.89
C SER A 281 -22.64 2.35 6.12
N THR A 282 -22.09 1.15 5.97
CA THR A 282 -21.66 0.29 7.10
C THR A 282 -20.32 0.75 7.72
N TYR A 283 -19.71 1.82 7.20
CA TYR A 283 -18.41 2.34 7.64
C TYR A 283 -18.46 3.70 8.33
N VAL A 284 -19.64 4.33 8.39
CA VAL A 284 -19.78 5.68 8.92
C VAL A 284 -20.76 5.65 10.09
N HIS A 285 -20.20 5.76 11.29
CA HIS A 285 -20.88 5.72 12.58
C HIS A 285 -20.55 6.98 13.40
N PRO A 286 -21.04 8.18 13.01
CA PRO A 286 -20.69 9.42 13.70
C PRO A 286 -21.05 9.41 15.19
N GLU A 287 -22.05 8.62 15.58
CA GLU A 287 -22.42 8.36 16.96
C GLU A 287 -21.30 7.72 17.80
N GLN A 288 -20.34 7.04 17.16
CA GLN A 288 -19.20 6.39 17.82
C GLN A 288 -17.96 7.31 17.90
N ALA A 289 -18.01 8.55 17.41
CA ALA A 289 -16.82 9.40 17.31
C ALA A 289 -16.06 9.59 18.64
N GLY A 290 -16.78 9.68 19.77
CA GLY A 290 -16.16 9.75 21.09
C GLY A 290 -15.42 8.46 21.48
N ALA A 291 -16.02 7.30 21.21
CA ALA A 291 -15.40 5.99 21.44
C ALA A 291 -14.19 5.80 20.51
N THR A 292 -14.29 6.18 19.24
CA THR A 292 -13.17 6.14 18.29
C THR A 292 -12.02 7.03 18.74
N ALA A 293 -12.28 8.23 19.27
CA ALA A 293 -11.22 9.07 19.81
C ALA A 293 -10.51 8.41 21.01
N ALA A 294 -11.25 7.78 21.91
CA ALA A 294 -10.68 7.04 23.04
C ALA A 294 -9.87 5.82 22.57
N PHE A 295 -10.35 5.11 21.55
CA PHE A 295 -9.66 3.99 20.91
C PHE A 295 -8.31 4.41 20.31
N PHE A 296 -8.25 5.53 19.58
CA PHE A 296 -6.96 6.02 19.06
C PHE A 296 -6.02 6.53 20.16
N ALA A 297 -6.56 7.05 21.27
CA ALA A 297 -5.77 7.39 22.44
C ALA A 297 -5.15 6.12 23.06
N SER A 298 -5.93 5.06 23.26
CA SER A 298 -5.41 3.79 23.80
C SER A 298 -4.36 3.16 22.87
N LEU A 299 -4.56 3.21 21.55
CA LEU A 299 -3.52 2.74 20.61
C LEU A 299 -2.24 3.59 20.66
N THR A 300 -2.33 4.87 21.02
CA THR A 300 -1.16 5.71 21.23
C THR A 300 -0.42 5.30 22.51
N ASP A 301 -1.15 5.01 23.58
CA ASP A 301 -0.59 4.52 24.84
C ASP A 301 0.06 3.14 24.66
N ASP A 302 -0.62 2.21 23.97
CA ASP A 302 -0.09 0.89 23.60
C ASP A 302 1.19 1.03 22.77
N ARG A 303 1.20 1.98 21.83
CA ARG A 303 2.39 2.25 21.02
C ARG A 303 3.51 2.81 21.89
N ALA A 304 3.24 3.71 22.84
CA ALA A 304 4.23 4.28 23.76
C ALA A 304 4.73 3.29 24.83
N ALA A 305 4.15 2.10 24.94
CA ALA A 305 4.56 1.08 25.92
C ALA A 305 5.97 0.49 25.67
N SER A 306 6.68 0.90 24.61
CA SER A 306 8.03 0.43 24.29
C SER A 306 8.92 1.54 23.73
N ALA A 307 10.23 1.42 23.90
CA ALA A 307 11.19 2.41 23.37
C ALA A 307 11.18 2.52 21.83
N ALA A 308 10.95 1.40 21.13
CA ALA A 308 10.76 1.40 19.68
C ALA A 308 9.47 2.15 19.31
N GLY A 309 8.41 1.90 20.08
CA GLY A 309 7.17 2.65 20.09
C GLY A 309 7.32 4.16 20.17
N ASP A 310 7.98 4.62 21.22
CA ASP A 310 8.29 6.04 21.44
C ASP A 310 9.06 6.64 20.27
N ALA A 311 10.09 5.92 19.78
CA ALA A 311 10.84 6.37 18.60
C ALA A 311 9.93 6.50 17.37
N GLY A 312 9.01 5.55 17.16
CA GLY A 312 8.03 5.60 16.08
C GLY A 312 7.09 6.81 16.19
N LEU A 313 6.53 7.05 17.37
CA LEU A 313 5.67 8.22 17.65
C LEU A 313 6.42 9.54 17.46
N LEU A 314 7.68 9.62 17.91
CA LEU A 314 8.55 10.79 17.70
C LEU A 314 8.82 11.04 16.22
N LEU A 315 9.05 10.00 15.42
CA LEU A 315 9.24 10.11 13.97
C LEU A 315 7.96 10.57 13.25
N MET A 316 6.79 10.05 13.66
CA MET A 316 5.50 10.52 13.16
C MET A 316 5.25 11.99 13.51
N LEU A 317 5.48 12.36 14.78
CA LEU A 317 5.38 13.74 15.24
C LEU A 317 6.34 14.66 14.47
N LEU A 318 7.57 14.24 14.24
CA LEU A 318 8.52 14.97 13.40
C LEU A 318 7.97 15.19 11.99
N GLY A 319 7.34 14.18 11.38
CA GLY A 319 6.67 14.31 10.08
C GLY A 319 5.57 15.37 10.08
N VAL A 320 4.74 15.39 11.12
CA VAL A 320 3.68 16.41 11.32
C VAL A 320 4.30 17.80 11.50
N LEU A 321 5.32 17.94 12.35
CA LEU A 321 6.02 19.20 12.62
C LEU A 321 6.74 19.73 11.37
N LEU A 322 7.33 18.87 10.55
CA LEU A 322 7.92 19.26 9.26
C LEU A 322 6.86 19.77 8.29
N SER A 323 5.68 19.16 8.27
CA SER A 323 4.56 19.58 7.43
C SER A 323 3.99 20.94 7.87
N ALA A 324 3.69 21.09 9.17
CA ALA A 324 3.17 22.32 9.76
C ALA A 324 4.20 23.46 9.72
N GLY A 325 5.40 23.22 10.27
CA GLY A 325 6.49 24.19 10.30
C GLY A 325 6.98 24.58 8.91
N GLY A 326 7.07 23.60 7.99
CA GLY A 326 7.39 23.85 6.59
C GLY A 326 6.34 24.72 5.89
N THR A 327 5.05 24.53 6.21
CA THR A 327 3.96 25.37 5.68
C THR A 327 4.07 26.80 6.19
N VAL A 328 4.24 26.98 7.50
CA VAL A 328 4.41 28.30 8.13
C VAL A 328 5.65 29.01 7.57
N TRP A 329 6.76 28.29 7.43
CA TRP A 329 7.99 28.85 6.87
C TRP A 329 7.83 29.24 5.41
N ALA A 330 7.31 28.35 4.55
CA ALA A 330 7.06 28.64 3.14
C ALA A 330 6.13 29.85 2.97
N TRP A 331 5.10 29.94 3.81
CA TRP A 331 4.15 31.04 3.81
C TRP A 331 4.79 32.39 4.14
N ARG A 332 5.55 32.45 5.25
CA ARG A 332 6.22 33.67 5.74
C ARG A 332 7.35 34.11 4.82
N ALA A 333 8.16 33.18 4.34
CA ALA A 333 9.30 33.46 3.46
C ALA A 333 8.90 33.75 2.00
N ARG A 334 7.59 33.67 1.67
CA ARG A 334 7.02 33.84 0.33
C ARG A 334 7.80 33.04 -0.73
N THR A 335 7.96 31.75 -0.46
CA THR A 335 8.72 30.84 -1.34
C THR A 335 7.94 30.50 -2.62
N SER A 336 8.50 29.62 -3.46
CA SER A 336 7.84 29.20 -4.68
C SER A 336 6.50 28.53 -4.36
N ARG A 337 5.52 28.73 -5.25
CA ARG A 337 4.18 28.17 -5.12
C ARG A 337 4.20 26.65 -4.96
N THR A 338 5.09 25.99 -5.69
CA THR A 338 5.28 24.53 -5.65
C THR A 338 5.74 24.06 -4.27
N VAL A 339 6.68 24.77 -3.63
CA VAL A 339 7.13 24.44 -2.27
C VAL A 339 6.02 24.66 -1.24
N LEU A 340 5.25 25.75 -1.38
CA LEU A 340 4.10 26.00 -0.50
C LEU A 340 3.02 24.91 -0.62
N VAL A 341 2.71 24.46 -1.84
CA VAL A 341 1.77 23.34 -2.04
C VAL A 341 2.32 22.04 -1.45
N ALA A 342 3.62 21.75 -1.63
CA ALA A 342 4.22 20.52 -1.10
C ALA A 342 4.37 20.48 0.43
N THR A 343 4.35 21.62 1.12
CA THR A 343 4.27 21.63 2.58
C THR A 343 2.83 21.66 3.10
N ALA A 344 1.94 22.40 2.44
CA ALA A 344 0.54 22.51 2.84
C ALA A 344 -0.26 21.24 2.59
N LEU A 345 -0.04 20.55 1.47
CA LEU A 345 -0.79 19.34 1.11
C LEU A 345 -0.64 18.22 2.15
N PRO A 346 0.58 17.84 2.61
CA PRO A 346 0.72 16.88 3.70
C PRO A 346 -0.04 17.27 4.96
N LEU A 347 0.03 18.55 5.37
CA LEU A 347 -0.69 19.03 6.55
C LEU A 347 -2.21 18.87 6.40
N VAL A 348 -2.76 19.29 5.25
CA VAL A 348 -4.20 19.17 4.98
C VAL A 348 -4.61 17.71 4.94
N THR A 349 -3.85 16.83 4.30
CA THR A 349 -4.14 15.39 4.27
C THR A 349 -4.11 14.78 5.66
N ILE A 350 -3.08 15.04 6.47
CA ILE A 350 -2.95 14.52 7.84
C ILE A 350 -4.15 14.95 8.69
N VAL A 351 -4.50 16.24 8.68
CA VAL A 351 -5.66 16.74 9.42
C VAL A 351 -6.95 16.09 8.91
N ALA A 352 -7.13 16.01 7.59
CA ALA A 352 -8.33 15.44 6.99
C ALA A 352 -8.52 13.97 7.35
N VAL A 353 -7.48 13.14 7.32
CA VAL A 353 -7.60 11.72 7.67
C VAL A 353 -7.74 11.50 9.17
N SER A 354 -6.99 12.22 10.00
CA SER A 354 -7.09 12.09 11.46
C SER A 354 -8.47 12.52 11.98
N VAL A 355 -8.99 13.65 11.49
CA VAL A 355 -10.35 14.10 11.84
C VAL A 355 -11.39 13.20 11.19
N GLY A 356 -11.19 12.83 9.92
CA GLY A 356 -12.14 12.03 9.15
C GLY A 356 -12.40 10.65 9.76
N VAL A 357 -11.36 9.96 10.22
CA VAL A 357 -11.51 8.64 10.87
C VAL A 357 -12.28 8.74 12.18
N VAL A 358 -12.03 9.77 12.99
CA VAL A 358 -12.76 10.01 14.24
C VAL A 358 -14.22 10.37 13.97
N VAL A 359 -14.47 11.32 13.07
CA VAL A 359 -15.84 11.76 12.73
C VAL A 359 -16.64 10.65 12.04
N ALA A 360 -15.97 9.77 11.30
CA ALA A 360 -16.60 8.60 10.70
C ALA A 360 -16.88 7.47 11.72
N GLY A 361 -16.40 7.57 12.97
CA GLY A 361 -16.57 6.50 13.96
C GLY A 361 -15.81 5.23 13.61
N SER A 362 -14.67 5.33 12.92
CA SER A 362 -13.96 4.17 12.37
C SER A 362 -12.81 3.74 13.26
N GLU A 363 -12.87 2.51 13.79
CA GLU A 363 -11.79 1.87 14.58
C GLU A 363 -10.74 1.16 13.71
N THR A 364 -10.45 1.70 12.53
CA THR A 364 -9.53 1.09 11.54
C THR A 364 -8.25 1.93 11.42
N PRO A 365 -7.16 1.63 12.16
CA PRO A 365 -5.97 2.47 12.22
C PRO A 365 -5.23 2.60 10.88
N ARG A 366 -5.25 1.55 10.06
CA ARG A 366 -4.70 1.56 8.69
C ARG A 366 -5.30 2.68 7.81
N TYR A 367 -6.45 3.27 8.16
CA TYR A 367 -6.97 4.47 7.47
C TYR A 367 -6.12 5.73 7.67
N LEU A 368 -5.17 5.70 8.62
CA LEU A 368 -4.22 6.78 8.91
C LEU A 368 -2.86 6.61 8.21
N GLU A 369 -2.67 5.63 7.33
CA GLU A 369 -1.43 5.49 6.54
C GLU A 369 -0.92 6.80 5.87
N PRO A 370 -1.77 7.73 5.41
CA PRO A 370 -1.30 9.02 4.91
C PRO A 370 -0.48 9.84 5.92
N VAL A 371 -0.63 9.59 7.22
CA VAL A 371 0.16 10.22 8.30
C VAL A 371 1.65 9.88 8.19
N VAL A 372 2.02 8.71 7.69
CA VAL A 372 3.42 8.33 7.48
C VAL A 372 3.91 8.58 6.04
N ALA A 373 3.02 8.49 5.05
CA ALA A 373 3.41 8.64 3.64
C ALA A 373 3.49 10.11 3.17
N MET A 374 2.59 10.98 3.60
CA MET A 374 2.57 12.38 3.14
C MET A 374 3.73 13.24 3.66
N PRO A 375 4.24 13.05 4.89
CA PRO A 375 5.43 13.76 5.36
C PRO A 375 6.67 13.58 4.48
N LEU A 376 6.73 12.51 3.66
CA LEU A 376 7.82 12.33 2.70
C LEU A 376 7.94 13.52 1.73
N LEU A 377 6.80 14.10 1.31
CA LEU A 377 6.80 15.32 0.49
C LEU A 377 7.25 16.56 1.29
N ALA A 378 6.83 16.65 2.56
CA ALA A 378 7.24 17.74 3.44
C ALA A 378 8.75 17.73 3.70
N VAL A 379 9.38 16.55 3.88
CA VAL A 379 10.84 16.40 3.97
C VAL A 379 11.53 17.02 2.76
N VAL A 380 11.09 16.66 1.55
CA VAL A 380 11.66 17.20 0.30
C VAL A 380 11.50 18.72 0.24
N ALA A 381 10.32 19.23 0.58
CA ALA A 381 10.03 20.65 0.54
C ALA A 381 10.82 21.45 1.58
N VAL A 382 10.96 20.95 2.81
CA VAL A 382 11.77 21.57 3.88
C VAL A 382 13.25 21.57 3.51
N CYS A 383 13.77 20.50 2.90
CA CYS A 383 15.14 20.52 2.38
C CYS A 383 15.35 21.61 1.33
N GLU A 384 14.36 21.87 0.46
CA GLU A 384 14.41 22.98 -0.50
C GLU A 384 14.33 24.36 0.17
N LEU A 385 13.48 24.52 1.20
CA LEU A 385 13.41 25.74 2.01
C LEU A 385 14.77 26.03 2.67
N THR A 386 15.37 25.04 3.31
CA THR A 386 16.69 25.16 3.93
C THR A 386 17.76 25.51 2.90
N ARG A 387 17.76 24.83 1.75
CA ARG A 387 18.71 25.10 0.66
C ARG A 387 18.62 26.54 0.15
N THR A 388 17.40 27.05 -0.02
CA THR A 388 17.17 28.41 -0.55
C THR A 388 17.46 29.48 0.50
N ALA A 389 17.11 29.27 1.77
CA ALA A 389 17.44 30.17 2.87
C ALA A 389 18.95 30.32 3.06
N VAL A 390 19.69 29.20 3.11
CA VAL A 390 21.16 29.21 3.24
C VAL A 390 21.83 29.91 2.05
N ARG A 391 21.26 29.80 0.83
CA ARG A 391 21.78 30.56 -0.33
C ARG A 391 21.61 32.07 -0.17
N ARG A 392 20.49 32.52 0.43
CA ARG A 392 20.21 33.95 0.61
C ARG A 392 21.07 34.58 1.70
N THR A 393 21.34 33.87 2.79
CA THR A 393 22.07 34.41 3.95
C THR A 393 23.59 34.39 3.79
N ARG A 394 24.13 33.85 2.68
CA ARG A 394 25.59 33.71 2.40
C ARG A 394 26.40 33.07 3.56
N VAL A 395 25.74 32.35 4.47
CA VAL A 395 26.38 31.70 5.61
C VAL A 395 27.41 30.68 5.11
N HIS A 396 28.59 30.70 5.72
CA HIS A 396 29.70 29.83 5.35
C HIS A 396 29.26 28.36 5.44
N ARG A 397 29.38 27.63 4.33
CA ARG A 397 28.92 26.25 4.25
C ARG A 397 30.05 25.30 4.63
N PRO A 398 29.88 24.42 5.62
CA PRO A 398 30.71 23.22 5.75
C PRO A 398 30.31 22.20 4.67
N VAL A 399 30.46 22.55 3.38
CA VAL A 399 30.06 21.70 2.24
C VAL A 399 30.81 20.37 2.28
N ARG A 400 32.06 20.39 2.74
CA ARG A 400 32.89 19.17 2.86
C ARG A 400 32.34 18.28 3.97
N GLY A 401 32.12 18.80 5.19
CA GLY A 401 31.61 18.02 6.32
C GLY A 401 30.27 17.35 6.03
N LEU A 402 29.28 18.08 5.50
CA LEU A 402 27.98 17.51 5.15
C LEU A 402 28.08 16.45 4.03
N ARG A 403 28.92 16.68 3.01
CA ARG A 403 29.14 15.69 1.95
C ARG A 403 29.80 14.42 2.48
N THR A 404 30.79 14.57 3.36
CA THR A 404 31.44 13.44 4.02
C THR A 404 30.43 12.68 4.87
N ALA A 405 29.62 13.36 5.69
CA ALA A 405 28.58 12.73 6.49
C ALA A 405 27.56 11.95 5.63
N LEU A 406 27.09 12.55 4.53
CA LEU A 406 26.17 11.88 3.59
C LEU A 406 26.83 10.68 2.90
N ALA A 407 28.11 10.80 2.52
CA ALA A 407 28.84 9.70 1.90
C ALA A 407 29.07 8.54 2.89
N VAL A 408 29.42 8.85 4.14
CA VAL A 408 29.57 7.87 5.23
C VAL A 408 28.23 7.21 5.53
N ALA A 409 27.13 7.98 5.61
CA ALA A 409 25.80 7.43 5.81
C ALA A 409 25.38 6.52 4.65
N ALA A 410 25.61 6.93 3.40
CA ALA A 410 25.35 6.09 2.24
C ALA A 410 26.18 4.81 2.26
N ALA A 411 27.47 4.89 2.60
CA ALA A 411 28.33 3.73 2.74
C ALA A 411 27.84 2.79 3.86
N ALA A 412 27.42 3.33 5.00
CA ALA A 412 26.87 2.55 6.12
C ALA A 412 25.58 1.83 5.71
N VAL A 413 24.68 2.51 4.98
CA VAL A 413 23.47 1.89 4.41
C VAL A 413 23.86 0.75 3.48
N LEU A 414 24.81 0.95 2.56
CA LEU A 414 25.26 -0.09 1.64
C LEU A 414 25.87 -1.29 2.38
N VAL A 415 26.72 -1.05 3.39
CA VAL A 415 27.31 -2.09 4.22
C VAL A 415 26.22 -2.89 4.95
N LEU A 416 25.24 -2.20 5.53
CA LEU A 416 24.08 -2.83 6.15
C LEU A 416 23.29 -3.67 5.14
N GLY A 417 23.10 -3.15 3.93
CA GLY A 417 22.47 -3.89 2.83
C GLY A 417 23.20 -5.17 2.47
N VAL A 418 24.52 -5.12 2.31
CA VAL A 418 25.35 -6.30 2.02
C VAL A 418 25.26 -7.32 3.15
N ALA A 419 25.24 -6.86 4.41
CA ALA A 419 25.12 -7.74 5.58
C ALA A 419 23.74 -8.42 5.68
N VAL A 420 22.67 -7.69 5.34
CA VAL A 420 21.28 -8.13 5.55
C VAL A 420 20.71 -8.92 4.36
N THR A 421 21.12 -8.60 3.13
CA THR A 421 20.52 -9.17 1.91
C THR A 421 20.59 -10.70 1.85
N PRO A 422 21.74 -11.37 2.10
CA PRO A 422 21.80 -12.83 2.01
C PRO A 422 20.85 -13.54 2.98
N GLY A 423 20.77 -13.05 4.22
CA GLY A 423 19.86 -13.59 5.23
C GLY A 423 18.39 -13.37 4.86
N THR A 424 18.08 -12.21 4.29
CA THR A 424 16.72 -11.88 3.82
C THR A 424 16.30 -12.76 2.66
N VAL A 425 17.15 -12.89 1.64
CA VAL A 425 16.89 -13.75 0.47
C VAL A 425 16.73 -15.21 0.91
N ARG A 426 17.60 -15.70 1.81
CA ARG A 426 17.47 -17.05 2.36
C ARG A 426 16.15 -17.23 3.11
N ALA A 427 15.79 -16.29 3.99
CA ALA A 427 14.55 -16.35 4.76
C ALA A 427 13.31 -16.42 3.86
N VAL A 428 13.28 -15.64 2.77
CA VAL A 428 12.21 -15.69 1.77
C VAL A 428 12.24 -17.01 0.98
N ALA A 429 13.43 -17.48 0.58
CA ALA A 429 13.57 -18.68 -0.23
C ALA A 429 13.15 -19.97 0.50
N VAL A 430 13.38 -20.04 1.82
CA VAL A 430 12.99 -21.18 2.65
C VAL A 430 11.66 -20.97 3.39
N ALA A 431 10.94 -19.86 3.12
CA ALA A 431 9.68 -19.58 3.78
C ALA A 431 8.64 -20.66 3.44
N GLN A 432 8.05 -21.25 4.49
CA GLN A 432 7.04 -22.29 4.39
C GLN A 432 5.96 -22.02 5.43
N TYR A 433 4.71 -22.38 5.11
CA TYR A 433 3.61 -22.34 6.05
C TYR A 433 3.34 -23.74 6.62
N THR A 434 4.15 -24.16 7.59
CA THR A 434 4.12 -25.52 8.16
C THR A 434 2.73 -26.03 8.59
N PRO A 435 1.80 -25.20 9.13
CA PRO A 435 0.48 -25.68 9.51
C PRO A 435 -0.28 -26.39 8.38
N VAL A 436 -0.05 -26.03 7.11
CA VAL A 436 -0.76 -26.63 5.98
C VAL A 436 -0.37 -28.06 5.67
N THR A 437 0.86 -28.48 6.02
CA THR A 437 1.37 -29.83 5.73
C THR A 437 0.59 -30.95 6.43
N CYS A 438 -0.10 -30.64 7.53
CA CYS A 438 -1.02 -31.60 8.15
C CYS A 438 -2.28 -31.80 7.31
N LEU A 439 -2.88 -30.69 6.84
CA LEU A 439 -4.06 -30.71 5.99
C LEU A 439 -3.77 -31.36 4.64
N ASP A 440 -2.68 -30.99 3.96
CA ASP A 440 -2.32 -31.59 2.66
C ASP A 440 -2.22 -33.12 2.79
N ARG A 441 -1.45 -33.61 3.77
CA ARG A 441 -1.32 -35.06 4.02
C ARG A 441 -2.64 -35.74 4.37
N TRP A 442 -3.49 -35.08 5.15
CA TRP A 442 -4.79 -35.63 5.51
C TRP A 442 -5.69 -35.74 4.28
N VAL A 443 -5.76 -34.68 3.46
CA VAL A 443 -6.56 -34.65 2.23
C VAL A 443 -6.05 -35.70 1.24
N ASP A 444 -4.74 -35.82 1.06
CA ASP A 444 -4.13 -36.83 0.17
C ASP A 444 -4.45 -38.26 0.59
N ALA A 445 -4.45 -38.53 1.90
CA ALA A 445 -4.87 -39.83 2.42
C ALA A 445 -6.34 -40.11 2.08
N GLN A 446 -7.24 -39.14 2.27
CA GLN A 446 -8.65 -39.30 1.90
C GLN A 446 -8.87 -39.51 0.40
N ARG A 447 -8.06 -38.87 -0.45
CA ARG A 447 -8.11 -39.08 -1.91
C ARG A 447 -7.61 -40.45 -2.34
N SER A 448 -6.55 -40.94 -1.68
CA SER A 448 -6.03 -42.28 -1.90
C SER A 448 -7.10 -43.35 -1.59
N ASP A 449 -8.02 -43.05 -0.67
CA ASP A 449 -9.19 -43.87 -0.33
C ASP A 449 -10.41 -43.62 -1.27
N GLY A 450 -10.25 -42.85 -2.34
CA GLY A 450 -11.26 -42.60 -3.37
C GLY A 450 -12.25 -41.47 -3.06
N ARG A 451 -11.98 -40.64 -2.04
CA ARG A 451 -12.80 -39.45 -1.73
C ARG A 451 -12.28 -38.21 -2.45
N ASP A 452 -13.11 -37.17 -2.54
CA ASP A 452 -12.71 -35.85 -3.02
C ASP A 452 -13.18 -34.79 -2.00
N PRO A 453 -12.49 -34.69 -0.85
CA PRO A 453 -13.01 -33.99 0.31
C PRO A 453 -13.04 -32.48 0.07
N VAL A 454 -14.03 -31.81 0.67
CA VAL A 454 -14.16 -30.34 0.66
C VAL A 454 -14.33 -29.84 2.08
N GLY A 455 -13.44 -28.96 2.49
CA GLY A 455 -13.44 -28.44 3.85
C GLY A 455 -14.19 -27.15 3.97
N VAL A 456 -14.67 -26.88 5.18
CA VAL A 456 -15.17 -25.56 5.58
C VAL A 456 -14.44 -25.08 6.84
N GLY A 457 -14.41 -23.77 7.08
CA GLY A 457 -13.93 -23.21 8.35
C GLY A 457 -14.03 -21.69 8.37
N GLN A 458 -13.65 -21.08 9.49
CA GLN A 458 -13.77 -19.63 9.66
C GLN A 458 -12.67 -18.84 8.94
N PHE A 459 -12.99 -17.59 8.60
CA PHE A 459 -12.17 -16.65 7.82
C PHE A 459 -10.67 -16.65 8.15
N TRP A 460 -10.32 -16.47 9.42
CA TRP A 460 -8.92 -16.30 9.83
C TRP A 460 -8.11 -17.59 9.75
N THR A 461 -8.78 -18.74 9.85
CA THR A 461 -8.14 -20.06 9.82
C THR A 461 -8.01 -20.58 8.39
N VAL A 462 -9.09 -20.54 7.60
CA VAL A 462 -9.08 -21.18 6.27
C VAL A 462 -8.29 -20.44 5.21
N ARG A 463 -8.21 -19.11 5.28
CA ARG A 463 -7.57 -18.32 4.22
C ARG A 463 -6.07 -18.56 4.10
N PRO A 464 -5.26 -18.49 5.18
CA PRO A 464 -3.86 -18.86 5.07
C PRO A 464 -3.67 -20.33 4.68
N LEU A 465 -4.48 -21.25 5.21
CA LEU A 465 -4.42 -22.66 4.78
C LEU A 465 -4.67 -22.80 3.28
N ALA A 466 -5.74 -22.20 2.75
CA ALA A 466 -6.08 -22.24 1.33
C ALA A 466 -5.05 -21.53 0.44
N ALA A 467 -4.41 -20.46 0.93
CA ALA A 467 -3.39 -19.74 0.17
C ALA A 467 -2.10 -20.57 -0.02
N TYR A 468 -1.80 -21.44 0.95
CA TYR A 468 -0.54 -22.19 1.00
C TYR A 468 -0.67 -23.70 0.76
N ALA A 469 -1.89 -24.23 0.73
CA ALA A 469 -2.15 -25.65 0.47
C ALA A 469 -1.86 -26.04 -0.98
N GLU A 470 -1.71 -27.33 -1.24
CA GLU A 470 -1.66 -27.85 -2.60
C GLU A 470 -2.91 -27.48 -3.40
N GLN A 471 -2.80 -27.36 -4.73
CA GLN A 471 -3.85 -26.78 -5.59
C GLN A 471 -5.19 -27.52 -5.50
N ASP A 472 -5.15 -28.81 -5.21
CA ASP A 472 -6.32 -29.66 -5.13
C ASP A 472 -7.06 -29.56 -3.79
N VAL A 473 -6.42 -29.07 -2.72
CA VAL A 473 -7.06 -28.85 -1.41
C VAL A 473 -8.12 -27.75 -1.55
N ARG A 474 -9.38 -28.10 -1.26
CA ARG A 474 -10.52 -27.18 -1.35
C ARG A 474 -11.01 -26.82 0.04
N LEU A 475 -10.96 -25.52 0.35
CA LEU A 475 -11.48 -24.95 1.59
C LEU A 475 -12.47 -23.84 1.27
N LEU A 476 -13.62 -23.90 1.92
CA LEU A 476 -14.68 -22.91 1.85
C LEU A 476 -14.76 -22.13 3.17
N GLN A 477 -15.12 -20.86 3.07
CA GLN A 477 -15.18 -19.95 4.19
C GLN A 477 -16.61 -19.79 4.71
N VAL A 478 -16.80 -20.09 5.98
CA VAL A 478 -18.12 -20.03 6.62
C VAL A 478 -18.10 -19.09 7.83
N ARG A 479 -19.31 -18.69 8.23
CA ARG A 479 -19.58 -18.10 9.53
C ARG A 479 -19.59 -19.20 10.59
N ASP A 480 -19.66 -18.80 11.85
CA ASP A 480 -19.89 -19.68 12.99
C ASP A 480 -21.22 -20.47 12.92
N SER A 481 -22.19 -20.01 12.10
CA SER A 481 -23.47 -20.69 11.84
C SER A 481 -23.43 -21.74 10.70
N PHE A 482 -22.26 -21.94 10.07
CA PHE A 482 -22.06 -22.68 8.82
C PHE A 482 -22.74 -22.08 7.58
N ASP A 483 -23.25 -20.85 7.66
CA ASP A 483 -23.64 -20.11 6.46
C ASP A 483 -22.39 -19.58 5.76
N THR A 484 -22.44 -19.50 4.43
CA THR A 484 -21.35 -18.91 3.64
C THR A 484 -21.05 -17.49 4.11
N TYR A 485 -19.77 -17.18 4.26
CA TYR A 485 -19.33 -15.85 4.65
C TYR A 485 -18.83 -15.07 3.41
N PRO A 486 -19.66 -14.19 2.80
CA PRO A 486 -19.36 -13.57 1.51
C PRO A 486 -18.45 -12.34 1.66
N TRP A 487 -17.29 -12.53 2.27
CA TRP A 487 -16.31 -11.48 2.51
C TRP A 487 -14.92 -11.94 2.08
N LEU A 488 -14.36 -11.28 1.06
CA LEU A 488 -13.05 -11.54 0.47
C LEU A 488 -12.88 -13.01 0.04
N VAL A 489 -13.90 -13.55 -0.64
CA VAL A 489 -13.96 -14.96 -1.06
C VAL A 489 -14.51 -15.11 -2.47
N ASP A 490 -14.08 -16.14 -3.18
CA ASP A 490 -14.66 -16.54 -4.47
C ASP A 490 -15.92 -17.39 -4.24
N LEU A 491 -17.08 -16.89 -4.65
CA LEU A 491 -18.35 -17.63 -4.53
C LEU A 491 -18.46 -18.75 -5.57
N GLY A 492 -17.68 -18.70 -6.65
CA GLY A 492 -17.67 -19.74 -7.68
C GLY A 492 -17.22 -21.09 -7.15
N ALA A 493 -16.37 -21.09 -6.12
CA ALA A 493 -15.89 -22.31 -5.46
C ALA A 493 -16.99 -23.09 -4.70
N TYR A 494 -18.13 -22.47 -4.42
CA TYR A 494 -19.25 -23.09 -3.71
C TYR A 494 -20.21 -23.83 -4.64
N ARG A 495 -20.15 -23.56 -5.96
CA ARG A 495 -21.01 -24.22 -6.95
C ARG A 495 -20.70 -25.73 -6.96
N ASP A 496 -21.75 -26.52 -6.74
CA ASP A 496 -21.70 -27.99 -6.70
C ASP A 496 -20.75 -28.58 -5.63
N ALA A 497 -20.30 -27.77 -4.68
CA ALA A 497 -19.41 -28.22 -3.62
C ALA A 497 -20.10 -29.26 -2.72
N ARG A 498 -19.30 -30.18 -2.18
CA ARG A 498 -19.78 -31.25 -1.28
C ARG A 498 -18.98 -31.20 0.02
N PRO A 499 -19.20 -30.20 0.88
CA PRO A 499 -18.45 -30.05 2.11
C PRO A 499 -18.68 -31.25 3.05
N ASP A 500 -17.59 -31.88 3.48
CA ASP A 500 -17.62 -33.11 4.27
C ASP A 500 -16.63 -33.12 5.44
N TYR A 501 -15.83 -32.07 5.61
CA TYR A 501 -15.03 -31.85 6.82
C TYR A 501 -15.00 -30.40 7.27
N VAL A 502 -14.73 -30.18 8.56
CA VAL A 502 -14.60 -28.86 9.17
C VAL A 502 -13.18 -28.68 9.70
N VAL A 503 -12.58 -27.53 9.40
CA VAL A 503 -11.33 -27.08 10.00
C VAL A 503 -11.67 -26.11 11.13
N ILE A 504 -11.24 -26.44 12.34
CA ILE A 504 -11.48 -25.63 13.55
C ILE A 504 -10.15 -25.10 14.04
N GLY A 505 -9.91 -23.81 13.86
CA GLY A 505 -8.71 -23.14 14.36
C GLY A 505 -8.72 -22.98 15.88
N SER A 506 -7.54 -22.94 16.48
CA SER A 506 -7.40 -22.76 17.93
C SER A 506 -7.89 -21.40 18.45
N GLY A 507 -8.00 -20.41 17.56
CA GLY A 507 -8.55 -19.08 17.84
C GLY A 507 -9.96 -18.85 17.29
N ASP A 508 -10.58 -19.87 16.68
CA ASP A 508 -11.93 -19.73 16.15
C ASP A 508 -12.94 -19.65 17.29
N VAL A 509 -13.92 -18.76 17.13
CA VAL A 509 -15.02 -18.61 18.09
C VAL A 509 -16.29 -19.08 17.42
N TRP A 510 -16.81 -20.21 17.88
CA TRP A 510 -18.06 -20.78 17.41
C TRP A 510 -19.17 -20.49 18.42
N THR A 511 -20.28 -19.88 18.00
CA THR A 511 -21.41 -19.58 18.90
C THR A 511 -22.09 -20.82 19.45
N THR A 512 -22.06 -21.91 18.70
CA THR A 512 -22.48 -23.24 19.14
C THR A 512 -21.33 -24.22 18.91
N PRO A 513 -21.02 -25.15 19.84
CA PRO A 513 -20.04 -26.19 19.58
C PRO A 513 -20.32 -26.92 18.26
N VAL A 514 -19.27 -27.24 17.52
CA VAL A 514 -19.40 -27.81 16.17
C VAL A 514 -20.12 -29.16 16.22
N GLU A 515 -19.83 -29.98 17.22
CA GLU A 515 -20.46 -31.28 17.44
C GLU A 515 -21.93 -31.17 17.85
N ASP A 516 -22.34 -30.09 18.51
CA ASP A 516 -23.75 -29.84 18.82
C ASP A 516 -24.53 -29.46 17.56
N SER A 517 -23.87 -28.78 16.62
CA SER A 517 -24.48 -28.34 15.35
C SER A 517 -24.52 -29.44 14.30
N LEU A 518 -23.48 -30.27 14.21
CA LEU A 518 -23.27 -31.25 13.13
C LEU A 518 -23.38 -32.71 13.61
N GLY A 519 -23.46 -32.94 14.92
CA GLY A 519 -23.33 -34.26 15.52
C GLY A 519 -21.87 -34.68 15.70
N ARG A 520 -21.67 -35.94 16.12
CA ARG A 520 -20.33 -36.49 16.35
C ARG A 520 -19.59 -36.70 15.01
N PRO A 521 -18.35 -36.19 14.85
CA PRO A 521 -17.55 -36.48 13.66
C PRO A 521 -17.14 -37.95 13.61
N ALA A 522 -16.89 -38.46 12.40
CA ALA A 522 -16.38 -39.80 12.18
C ALA A 522 -14.96 -39.96 12.75
N THR A 523 -14.11 -38.97 12.50
CA THR A 523 -12.75 -38.89 13.07
C THR A 523 -12.36 -37.44 13.33
N ILE A 524 -11.42 -37.24 14.26
CA ILE A 524 -10.79 -35.95 14.52
C ILE A 524 -9.29 -36.14 14.33
N THR A 525 -8.69 -35.32 13.48
CA THR A 525 -7.24 -35.27 13.30
C THR A 525 -6.70 -33.97 13.89
N HIS A 526 -5.80 -34.09 14.87
CA HIS A 526 -5.19 -32.95 15.52
C HIS A 526 -3.99 -32.43 14.71
N CYS A 527 -4.08 -31.18 14.26
CA CYS A 527 -3.01 -30.50 13.55
C CYS A 527 -2.43 -29.36 14.41
N THR A 528 -1.29 -28.80 13.98
CA THR A 528 -0.70 -27.67 14.71
C THR A 528 -1.50 -26.40 14.43
N GLY A 529 -2.27 -25.95 15.43
CA GLY A 529 -3.03 -24.70 15.39
C GLY A 529 -4.48 -24.83 14.91
N TYR A 530 -4.92 -26.03 14.55
CA TYR A 530 -6.29 -26.35 14.19
C TYR A 530 -6.53 -27.85 14.27
N ASP A 531 -7.79 -28.26 14.28
CA ASP A 531 -8.21 -29.65 14.15
C ASP A 531 -9.02 -29.85 12.87
N VAL A 532 -8.96 -31.05 12.29
CA VAL A 532 -9.77 -31.48 11.15
C VAL A 532 -10.82 -32.47 11.64
N TYR A 533 -12.10 -32.07 11.56
CA TYR A 533 -13.24 -32.89 11.97
C TYR A 533 -13.87 -33.48 10.71
N ASP A 534 -13.73 -34.79 10.53
CA ASP A 534 -14.25 -35.51 9.37
C ASP A 534 -15.72 -35.89 9.57
N TYR A 535 -16.59 -35.41 8.70
CA TYR A 535 -18.03 -35.68 8.72
C TYR A 535 -18.50 -36.55 7.56
N ALA A 536 -17.59 -37.07 6.74
CA ALA A 536 -17.93 -37.96 5.64
C ALA A 536 -18.79 -39.16 6.12
N GLY A 537 -19.90 -39.41 5.42
CA GLY A 537 -20.84 -40.48 5.76
C GLY A 537 -21.70 -40.24 7.02
N THR A 538 -21.60 -39.06 7.64
CA THR A 538 -22.43 -38.68 8.80
C THR A 538 -23.58 -37.75 8.40
N ARG A 539 -24.53 -37.53 9.31
CA ARG A 539 -25.56 -36.49 9.15
C ARG A 539 -24.96 -35.08 9.07
N GLY A 540 -23.79 -34.85 9.67
CA GLY A 540 -23.11 -33.55 9.66
C GLY A 540 -22.75 -33.08 8.24
N ALA A 541 -22.31 -33.99 7.37
CA ALA A 541 -22.00 -33.65 5.97
C ALA A 541 -23.24 -33.17 5.20
N GLU A 542 -24.42 -33.74 5.46
CA GLU A 542 -25.67 -33.27 4.85
C GLU A 542 -26.06 -31.88 5.37
N VAL A 543 -25.89 -31.61 6.67
CA VAL A 543 -26.13 -30.29 7.25
C VAL A 543 -25.17 -29.25 6.67
N LEU A 544 -23.88 -29.59 6.54
CA LEU A 544 -22.88 -28.73 5.91
C LEU A 544 -23.28 -28.41 4.46
N ARG A 545 -23.63 -29.43 3.67
CA ARG A 545 -24.09 -29.22 2.29
C ARG A 545 -25.30 -28.29 2.24
N GLN A 546 -26.31 -28.54 3.07
CA GLN A 546 -27.54 -27.74 3.08
C GLN A 546 -27.26 -26.28 3.47
N ARG A 547 -26.50 -26.04 4.53
CA ARG A 547 -26.25 -24.67 5.03
C ARG A 547 -25.27 -23.91 4.15
N VAL A 548 -24.12 -24.51 3.86
CA VAL A 548 -23.03 -23.83 3.14
C VAL A 548 -23.43 -23.60 1.68
N VAL A 549 -23.81 -24.65 0.97
CA VAL A 549 -24.15 -24.53 -0.46
C VAL A 549 -25.48 -23.80 -0.63
N GLY A 550 -26.48 -24.11 0.21
CA GLY A 550 -27.78 -23.44 0.14
C GLY A 550 -27.71 -21.93 0.37
N SER A 551 -26.94 -21.48 1.36
CA SER A 551 -26.72 -20.05 1.59
C SER A 551 -25.85 -19.41 0.49
N ALA A 552 -24.84 -20.12 -0.03
CA ALA A 552 -24.04 -19.63 -1.17
C ALA A 552 -24.90 -19.40 -2.43
N GLU A 553 -25.78 -20.35 -2.77
CA GLU A 553 -26.70 -20.21 -3.91
C GLU A 553 -27.62 -19.01 -3.77
N GLN A 554 -28.12 -18.73 -2.56
CA GLN A 554 -28.91 -17.54 -2.30
C GLN A 554 -28.07 -16.28 -2.51
N ILE A 555 -26.85 -16.22 -1.96
CA ILE A 555 -25.95 -15.08 -2.10
C ILE A 555 -25.58 -14.83 -3.57
N LEU A 556 -25.31 -15.88 -4.35
CA LEU A 556 -25.02 -15.79 -5.78
C LEU A 556 -26.19 -15.15 -6.54
N ARG A 557 -27.42 -15.61 -6.29
CA ARG A 557 -28.65 -15.03 -6.87
C ARG A 557 -28.84 -13.58 -6.48
N ASP A 558 -28.68 -13.25 -5.20
CA ASP A 558 -28.85 -11.90 -4.68
C ASP A 558 -27.83 -10.91 -5.27
N ARG A 559 -26.65 -11.41 -5.67
CA ARG A 559 -25.59 -10.62 -6.32
C ARG A 559 -25.67 -10.57 -7.84
N GLY A 560 -26.47 -11.42 -8.45
CA GLY A 560 -26.62 -11.49 -9.91
C GLY A 560 -25.50 -12.25 -10.63
N PHE A 561 -24.95 -13.28 -9.99
CA PHE A 561 -24.03 -14.25 -10.60
C PHE A 561 -24.73 -15.49 -11.16
#